data_AF-A0A1Q3RQP9-F1
#
_entry.id   AF-A0A1Q3RQP9-F1
#
_cell.length_a   1.000
_cell.length_b   1.000
_cell.length_c   1.000
_cell.angle_alpha   90.00
_cell.angle_beta   90.00
_cell.angle_gamma   90.00
#
_symmetry.space_group_name_H-M   'P 1'
#
loop_
_entity.id
_entity.type
_entity.pdbx_description
1 polymer ?
#
loop_
_entity_poly.entity_id
_entity_poly.type
_entity_poly.pdbx_seq_one_letter_code
_entity_poly.pdbx_strand_id
1 'polypeptide(L)'
;MISWEQKLILGVPEMDKEHKELVEKSNDMLLALKSGNSTDEVVRHLKFLAEYVIKHFNSEEKLQMRVGYPDMAAHKMVHAEFKDTVTHLIDDINKNLLTTSKKFKSVK
;
A
#
# COMPACT_ATOMS: atom_id res chain seq x y z
N MET A 1 -3.36 10.77 -12.60
CA MET A 1 -4.02 10.63 -11.29
C MET A 1 -5.00 9.48 -11.43
N ILE A 2 -5.15 8.67 -10.40
CA ILE A 2 -6.12 7.59 -10.35
C ILE A 2 -7.48 8.21 -10.04
N SER A 3 -8.49 7.90 -10.85
CA SER A 3 -9.85 8.40 -10.64
C SER A 3 -10.63 7.42 -9.77
N TRP A 4 -11.44 7.96 -8.85
CA TRP A 4 -12.47 7.17 -8.17
C TRP A 4 -13.59 6.86 -9.16
N GLU A 5 -13.84 5.59 -9.43
CA GLU A 5 -14.80 5.13 -10.43
C GLU A 5 -15.89 4.27 -9.78
N GLN A 6 -17.09 4.27 -10.36
CA GLN A 6 -18.24 3.48 -9.87
C GLN A 6 -17.93 1.98 -9.76
N LYS A 7 -17.03 1.46 -10.61
CA LYS A 7 -16.58 0.06 -10.58
C LYS A 7 -15.81 -0.34 -9.31
N LEU A 8 -15.36 0.63 -8.51
CA LEU A 8 -14.66 0.42 -7.26
C LEU A 8 -15.62 0.34 -6.06
N ILE A 9 -16.91 0.59 -6.28
CA ILE A 9 -17.97 0.58 -5.27
C ILE A 9 -18.56 -0.83 -5.17
N LEU A 10 -18.43 -1.43 -3.99
CA LEU A 10 -19.02 -2.72 -3.64
C LEU A 10 -20.38 -2.57 -2.95
N GLY A 11 -20.74 -1.35 -2.51
CA GLY A 11 -21.94 -1.10 -1.72
C GLY A 11 -21.80 -1.51 -0.26
N VAL A 12 -20.57 -1.82 0.17
CA VAL A 12 -20.21 -2.09 1.56
C VAL A 12 -19.48 -0.84 2.09
N PRO A 13 -20.14 0.01 2.92
CA PRO A 13 -19.63 1.34 3.26
C PRO A 13 -18.20 1.35 3.81
N GLU A 14 -17.83 0.35 4.60
CA GLU A 14 -16.49 0.22 5.15
C GLU A 14 -15.44 -0.09 4.08
N MET A 15 -15.76 -0.94 3.09
CA MET A 15 -14.84 -1.28 1.99
C MET A 15 -14.73 -0.15 0.99
N ASP A 16 -15.85 0.49 0.65
CA ASP A 16 -15.87 1.63 -0.27
C ASP A 16 -15.05 2.80 0.29
N LYS A 17 -15.10 3.00 1.61
CA LYS A 17 -14.25 3.96 2.31
C LYS A 17 -12.75 3.61 2.19
N GLU A 18 -12.36 2.37 2.48
CA GLU A 18 -10.96 1.95 2.39
C GLU A 18 -10.42 2.02 0.95
N HIS A 19 -11.22 1.65 -0.06
CA HIS A 19 -10.87 1.80 -1.47
C HIS A 19 -10.65 3.26 -1.87
N LYS A 20 -11.54 4.16 -1.41
CA LYS A 20 -11.40 5.59 -1.67
C LYS A 20 -10.11 6.16 -1.04
N GLU A 21 -9.83 5.78 0.21
CA GLU A 21 -8.59 6.16 0.89
C GLU A 21 -7.34 5.64 0.16
N LEU A 22 -7.38 4.41 -0.37
CA LEU A 22 -6.30 3.87 -1.22
C LEU A 22 -6.05 4.71 -2.48
N VAL A 23 -7.12 5.10 -3.18
CA VAL A 23 -7.03 5.96 -4.38
C VAL A 23 -6.46 7.34 -4.02
N GLU A 24 -6.94 7.96 -2.95
CA GLU A 24 -6.45 9.25 -2.46
C GLU A 24 -4.96 9.19 -2.10
N LYS A 25 -4.53 8.16 -1.35
CA LYS A 25 -3.14 8.03 -0.92
C LYS A 25 -2.20 7.67 -2.06
N SER A 26 -2.68 6.91 -3.03
CA SER A 26 -1.94 6.65 -4.27
C SER A 26 -1.74 7.92 -5.07
N ASN A 27 -2.75 8.78 -5.10
CA ASN A 27 -2.67 10.10 -5.72
C ASN A 27 -1.70 11.04 -4.99
N ASP A 28 -1.70 11.07 -3.66
CA ASP A 28 -0.72 11.83 -2.87
C ASP A 28 0.72 11.46 -3.25
N MET A 29 1.00 10.16 -3.35
CA MET A 29 2.31 9.64 -3.78
C MET A 29 2.68 10.08 -5.20
N LEU A 30 1.74 9.96 -6.15
CA LEU A 30 1.96 10.37 -7.54
C LEU A 30 2.23 11.87 -7.67
N LEU A 31 1.61 12.70 -6.82
CA LEU A 31 1.88 14.13 -6.77
C LEU A 31 3.26 14.41 -6.20
N ALA A 32 3.65 13.76 -5.11
CA ALA A 32 5.00 13.91 -4.54
C ALA A 32 6.10 13.58 -5.57
N LEU A 33 5.90 12.51 -6.35
CA LEU A 33 6.79 12.14 -7.45
C LEU A 33 6.84 13.22 -8.55
N LYS A 34 5.70 13.78 -8.96
CA LYS A 34 5.62 14.79 -10.02
C LYS A 34 6.18 16.15 -9.62
N SER A 35 6.01 16.53 -8.35
CA SER A 35 6.48 17.82 -7.82
C SER A 35 7.99 17.84 -7.56
N GLY A 36 8.69 16.72 -7.77
CA GLY A 36 10.11 16.62 -7.49
C GLY A 36 10.42 16.66 -6.00
N ASN A 37 9.50 16.17 -5.15
CA ASN A 37 9.72 16.08 -3.71
C ASN A 37 10.90 15.16 -3.41
N SER A 38 11.46 15.29 -2.20
CA SER A 38 12.63 14.51 -1.81
C SER A 38 12.34 13.01 -1.83
N THR A 39 13.38 12.21 -2.06
CA THR A 39 13.31 10.74 -1.98
C THR A 39 12.71 10.28 -0.64
N ASP A 40 13.02 10.97 0.46
CA ASP A 40 12.48 10.64 1.79
C ASP A 40 10.96 10.80 1.86
N GLU A 41 10.41 11.83 1.21
CA GLU A 41 8.97 12.04 1.16
C GLU A 41 8.26 10.97 0.34
N VAL A 42 8.80 10.63 -0.83
CA VAL A 42 8.31 9.52 -1.66
C VAL A 42 8.34 8.20 -0.90
N VAL A 43 9.43 7.93 -0.17
CA VAL A 43 9.56 6.74 0.67
C VAL A 43 8.52 6.71 1.80
N ARG A 44 8.23 7.85 2.44
CA ARG A 44 7.17 7.93 3.46
C ARG A 44 5.81 7.55 2.88
N HIS A 45 5.46 8.05 1.69
CA HIS A 45 4.22 7.70 1.01
C HIS A 45 4.16 6.22 0.64
N LEU A 46 5.26 5.65 0.12
CA LEU A 46 5.34 4.23 -0.22
C LEU A 46 5.15 3.31 0.99
N LYS A 47 5.82 3.62 2.11
CA LYS A 47 5.67 2.86 3.37
C LYS A 47 4.23 2.91 3.89
N PHE A 48 3.65 4.10 3.91
CA PHE A 48 2.26 4.27 4.30
C PHE A 48 1.31 3.43 3.43
N LEU A 49 1.46 3.49 2.10
CA LEU A 49 0.62 2.73 1.18
C LEU A 49 0.75 1.22 1.39
N ALA A 50 1.97 0.72 1.57
CA ALA A 50 2.22 -0.70 1.80
C ALA A 50 1.57 -1.19 3.11
N GLU A 51 1.72 -0.44 4.21
CA GLU A 51 1.04 -0.75 5.48
C GLU A 51 -0.50 -0.70 5.33
N TYR A 52 -1.01 0.29 4.60
CA TYR A 52 -2.44 0.48 4.41
C TYR A 52 -3.06 -0.64 3.55
N VAL A 53 -2.37 -1.11 2.50
CA VAL A 53 -2.84 -2.26 1.71
C VAL A 53 -2.93 -3.53 2.56
N ILE A 54 -1.94 -3.79 3.43
CA ILE A 54 -1.98 -4.93 4.34
C ILE A 54 -3.20 -4.84 5.28
N LYS A 55 -3.46 -3.65 5.85
CA LYS A 55 -4.66 -3.39 6.66
C LYS A 55 -5.93 -3.68 5.86
N HIS A 56 -6.05 -3.12 4.66
CA HIS A 56 -7.23 -3.25 3.81
C HIS A 56 -7.56 -4.72 3.50
N PHE A 57 -6.57 -5.49 3.01
CA PHE A 57 -6.77 -6.90 2.73
C PHE A 57 -7.16 -7.71 3.99
N ASN A 58 -6.61 -7.36 5.16
CA ASN A 58 -7.01 -8.00 6.41
C ASN A 58 -8.46 -7.64 6.81
N SER A 59 -8.92 -6.42 6.53
CA SER A 59 -10.32 -6.01 6.73
C SER A 59 -11.25 -6.80 5.80
N GLU A 60 -10.90 -6.91 4.53
CA GLU A 60 -11.68 -7.62 3.52
C GLU A 60 -11.75 -9.13 3.80
N GLU A 61 -10.63 -9.77 4.11
CA GLU A 61 -10.60 -11.20 4.46
C GLU A 61 -11.49 -11.50 5.69
N LYS A 62 -11.51 -10.60 6.68
CA LYS A 62 -12.41 -10.72 7.85
C LYS A 62 -13.87 -10.57 7.45
N LEU A 63 -14.18 -9.69 6.51
CA LEU A 63 -15.54 -9.53 5.99
C LEU A 63 -15.96 -10.78 5.21
N GLN A 64 -15.15 -11.23 4.26
CA GLN A 64 -15.37 -12.43 3.46
C GLN A 64 -15.62 -13.66 4.33
N MET A 65 -14.83 -13.85 5.38
CA MET A 65 -15.01 -14.93 6.36
C MET A 65 -16.38 -14.83 7.08
N ARG A 66 -16.75 -13.63 7.51
CA ARG A 66 -18.00 -13.39 8.27
C ARG A 66 -19.24 -13.66 7.45
N VAL A 67 -19.21 -13.32 6.15
CA VAL A 67 -20.35 -13.50 5.25
C VAL A 67 -20.33 -14.83 4.49
N GLY A 68 -19.31 -15.67 4.72
CA GLY A 68 -19.18 -16.96 4.05
C GLY A 68 -18.94 -16.85 2.55
N TYR A 69 -18.10 -15.90 2.13
CA TYR A 69 -17.78 -15.68 0.72
C TYR A 69 -17.18 -16.95 0.08
N PRO A 70 -17.80 -17.55 -0.96
CA PRO A 70 -17.41 -18.85 -1.50
C PRO A 70 -15.95 -18.93 -1.98
N ASP A 71 -15.44 -17.84 -2.56
CA ASP A 71 -14.10 -17.81 -3.18
C ASP A 71 -13.02 -17.21 -2.25
N MET A 72 -13.28 -17.14 -0.94
CA MET A 72 -12.37 -16.54 0.04
C MET A 72 -10.95 -17.14 -0.03
N ALA A 73 -10.83 -18.45 -0.24
CA ALA A 73 -9.53 -19.11 -0.30
C ALA A 73 -8.68 -18.61 -1.49
N ALA A 74 -9.27 -18.55 -2.68
CA ALA A 74 -8.60 -18.05 -3.87
C ALA A 74 -8.27 -16.55 -3.74
N HIS A 75 -9.20 -15.76 -3.20
CA HIS A 75 -9.00 -14.34 -2.96
C HIS A 75 -7.83 -14.09 -1.99
N LYS A 76 -7.79 -14.83 -0.88
CA LYS A 76 -6.73 -14.72 0.11
C LYS A 76 -5.34 -15.08 -0.44
N MET A 77 -5.26 -15.99 -1.41
CA MET A 77 -3.98 -16.28 -2.09
C MET A 77 -3.45 -15.07 -2.86
N VAL A 78 -4.32 -14.38 -3.62
CA VAL A 78 -3.94 -13.15 -4.33
C VAL A 78 -3.49 -12.06 -3.35
N HIS A 79 -4.18 -11.93 -2.21
CA HIS A 79 -3.76 -11.02 -1.14
C HIS A 79 -2.41 -11.39 -0.56
N ALA A 80 -2.14 -12.67 -0.30
CA ALA A 80 -0.87 -13.11 0.25
C ALA A 80 0.30 -12.77 -0.69
N GLU A 81 0.17 -13.05 -1.98
CA GLU A 81 1.19 -12.73 -2.99
C GLU A 81 1.49 -11.22 -3.05
N PHE A 82 0.46 -10.38 -2.99
CA PHE A 82 0.66 -8.93 -3.00
C PHE A 82 1.23 -8.41 -1.68
N LYS A 83 0.82 -8.96 -0.53
CA LYS A 83 1.39 -8.64 0.79
C LYS A 83 2.89 -8.96 0.82
N ASP A 84 3.31 -10.08 0.25
CA ASP A 84 4.72 -10.44 0.14
C ASP A 84 5.48 -9.46 -0.75
N THR A 85 4.89 -9.08 -1.89
CA THR A 85 5.46 -8.09 -2.82
C THR A 85 5.71 -6.75 -2.13
N VAL A 86 4.73 -6.21 -1.40
CA VAL A 86 4.90 -4.92 -0.71
C VAL A 86 5.85 -5.01 0.48
N THR A 87 5.90 -6.16 1.16
CA THR A 87 6.84 -6.40 2.26
C THR A 87 8.28 -6.39 1.74
N HIS A 88 8.56 -7.10 0.65
CA HIS A 88 9.88 -7.08 0.01
C HIS A 88 10.28 -5.67 -0.46
N LEU A 89 9.34 -4.91 -1.03
CA LEU A 89 9.58 -3.52 -1.42
C LEU A 89 10.01 -2.65 -0.23
N ILE A 90 9.32 -2.75 0.92
CA ILE A 90 9.69 -2.02 2.14
C ILE A 90 11.08 -2.42 2.62
N ASP A 91 11.39 -3.71 2.62
CA ASP A 91 12.69 -4.21 3.05
C ASP A 91 13.83 -3.69 2.18
N ASP A 92 13.63 -3.65 0.86
CA ASP A 92 14.63 -3.13 -0.07
C ASP A 92 14.82 -1.62 0.06
N ILE A 93 13.73 -0.87 0.27
CA ILE A 93 13.81 0.55 0.60
C ILE A 93 14.61 0.76 1.89
N ASN A 94 14.33 0.00 2.94
CA ASN A 94 15.03 0.10 4.22
C ASN A 94 16.52 -0.23 4.08
N LYS A 95 16.87 -1.32 3.38
CA LYS A 95 18.28 -1.69 3.12
C LYS A 95 19.02 -0.58 2.35
N ASN A 96 18.40 -0.01 1.32
CA ASN A 96 19.01 1.03 0.50
C ASN A 96 19.16 2.39 1.21
N LEU A 97 18.24 2.72 2.13
CA LEU A 97 18.41 3.89 3.00
C LEU A 97 19.55 3.69 4.01
N LEU A 98 19.72 2.47 4.53
CA LEU A 98 20.81 2.12 5.45
C LEU A 98 22.19 2.14 4.76
N THR A 99 22.30 1.72 3.50
CA THR A 99 23.55 1.77 2.73
C THR A 99 23.93 3.20 2.34
N THR A 100 22.95 4.03 1.97
CA THR A 100 23.18 5.46 1.65
C THR A 100 23.61 6.24 2.89
N SER A 101 22.97 6.00 4.05
CA SER A 101 23.34 6.65 5.32
C SER A 101 24.71 6.24 5.86
N LYS A 102 25.19 5.02 5.55
CA LYS A 102 26.54 4.57 5.92
C LYS A 102 27.65 5.24 5.11
N LYS A 103 27.42 5.56 3.83
CA LYS A 103 28.41 6.28 2.99
C LYS A 103 28.75 7.69 3.50
N PHE A 104 27.86 8.33 4.24
CA PHE A 104 28.09 9.68 4.79
C PHE A 104 28.74 9.69 6.19
N LYS A 105 28.90 8.54 6.87
CA LYS A 105 29.50 8.46 8.22
C LYS A 105 31.01 8.19 8.26
N SER A 106 31.70 8.11 7.11
CA SER A 106 33.16 7.88 7.04
C SER A 106 33.99 9.09 6.63
N VAL A 107 33.48 10.31 6.79
CA VAL A 107 34.31 11.53 6.74
C VAL A 107 34.29 12.20 8.10
N LYS A 108 35.11 11.68 9.01
CA LYS A 108 35.77 12.44 10.07
C LYS A 108 37.14 11.82 10.31
#